data_AF-A0AAF0ULZ8-F1
#
_entry.id   AF-A0AAF0ULZ8-F1
#
_cell.length_a   1.000
_cell.length_b   1.000
_cell.length_c   1.000
_cell.angle_alpha   90.00
_cell.angle_beta   90.00
_cell.angle_gamma   90.00
#
_symmetry.space_group_name_H-M   'P 1'
#
loop_
_entity.id
_entity.type
_entity.pdbx_description
1 polymer ?
#
loop_
_entity_poly.entity_id
_entity_poly.type
_entity_poly.pdbx_seq_one_letter_code
_entity_poly.pdbx_strand_id
1 'polypeptide(L)'
;MNQLAMVDTITRPLANYHSSVWGNYFLSFTQLTCLYLHEVGIRCTLPTPDPIYEKLKEKVRQMWWKDLDHSNKYPYARDKLVECNFWAMGLYFGPQYICARRMITKLIVIITITDDLYDAYATYDELVSYTDAIERCDISAMDSIMMYMRPLYQVFIDYFDETEEELTKDGKVDYVYYAKIETNKWIRSYLKEAEWLKDDIIPKSSSLINRLKDDIIGHEHEQQREHGASFIECYMKEYRASKQEAYAEARKMQMHGKI
;
A
#
# COMPACT_ATOMS: atom_id res chain seq x y z
N MET A 1 47.24 14.01 -5.71
CA MET A 1 46.21 14.31 -4.69
C MET A 1 44.86 14.16 -5.36
N ASN A 2 44.19 13.02 -5.17
CA ASN A 2 42.79 12.85 -5.55
C ASN A 2 42.03 12.52 -4.26
N GLN A 3 41.19 13.45 -3.81
CA GLN A 3 40.23 13.20 -2.75
C GLN A 3 39.14 12.28 -3.31
N LEU A 4 39.10 11.05 -2.83
CA LEU A 4 37.93 10.19 -2.93
C LEU A 4 36.80 10.86 -2.14
N ALA A 5 35.73 11.25 -2.84
CA ALA A 5 34.49 11.67 -2.22
C ALA A 5 33.98 10.51 -1.34
N MET A 6 33.80 10.77 -0.05
CA MET A 6 33.16 9.83 0.86
C MET A 6 31.73 9.62 0.37
N VAL A 7 31.42 8.41 -0.09
CA VAL A 7 30.05 7.96 -0.28
C VAL A 7 29.47 7.78 1.11
N ASP A 8 28.55 8.66 1.51
CA ASP A 8 27.82 8.54 2.76
C ASP A 8 27.20 7.14 2.84
N THR A 9 27.72 6.34 3.76
CA THR A 9 27.27 4.97 3.96
C THR A 9 25.92 5.04 4.66
N ILE A 10 24.82 4.85 3.92
CA ILE A 10 23.47 4.80 4.49
C ILE A 10 23.35 3.55 5.36
N THR A 11 23.60 3.68 6.66
CA THR A 11 23.33 2.64 7.66
C THR A 11 21.84 2.65 8.01
N ARG A 12 21.06 1.74 7.40
CA ARG A 12 19.68 1.46 7.83
C ARG A 12 19.70 0.53 9.06
N PRO A 13 19.04 0.86 10.18
CA PRO A 13 18.90 -0.07 11.30
C PRO A 13 18.15 -1.33 10.88
N LEU A 14 18.58 -2.49 11.37
CA LEU A 14 17.94 -3.81 11.17
C LEU A 14 16.49 -3.88 11.69
N ALA A 15 16.06 -2.91 12.49
CA ALA A 15 14.74 -2.87 13.09
C ALA A 15 13.79 -1.99 12.28
N ASN A 16 12.97 -2.63 11.44
CA ASN A 16 11.61 -2.19 11.08
C ASN A 16 10.81 -3.27 10.31
N TYR A 17 11.36 -4.47 10.12
CA TYR A 17 10.70 -5.58 9.44
C TYR A 17 11.19 -6.90 10.04
N HIS A 18 10.37 -7.95 9.94
CA HIS A 18 10.71 -9.28 10.45
C HIS A 18 12.01 -9.81 9.79
N SER A 19 12.91 -10.42 10.56
CA SER A 19 14.24 -10.84 10.09
C SER A 19 14.22 -11.83 8.93
N SER A 20 13.09 -12.54 8.74
CA SER A 20 12.88 -13.43 7.59
C SER A 20 12.43 -12.74 6.30
N VAL A 21 11.96 -11.48 6.36
CA VAL A 21 11.67 -10.65 5.17
C VAL A 21 13.00 -10.20 4.53
N TRP A 22 14.05 -10.05 5.34
CA TRP A 22 15.35 -9.51 4.93
C TRP A 22 16.51 -10.45 5.30
N GLY A 23 16.40 -11.74 4.98
CA GLY A 23 17.54 -12.68 5.14
C GLY A 23 18.76 -12.26 4.28
N ASN A 24 19.43 -13.21 3.63
CA ASN A 24 20.56 -12.88 2.72
C ASN A 24 20.17 -12.02 1.48
N TYR A 25 18.97 -11.46 1.42
CA TYR A 25 18.38 -10.71 0.30
C TYR A 25 19.04 -9.36 -0.01
N PHE A 26 19.86 -8.81 0.90
CA PHE A 26 20.72 -7.66 0.56
C PHE A 26 21.72 -8.01 -0.56
N LEU A 27 21.95 -9.29 -0.85
CA LEU A 27 22.81 -9.74 -1.96
C LEU A 27 22.11 -9.76 -3.33
N SER A 28 20.83 -9.36 -3.43
CA SER A 28 20.04 -9.52 -4.66
C SER A 28 19.61 -8.22 -5.36
N PHE A 29 19.79 -7.04 -4.74
CA PHE A 29 19.48 -5.77 -5.40
C PHE A 29 20.76 -5.04 -5.82
N THR A 30 21.27 -5.42 -6.99
CA THR A 30 21.54 -4.56 -8.15
C THR A 30 22.43 -5.33 -9.12
N GLN A 31 22.03 -5.42 -10.38
CA GLN A 31 22.85 -5.96 -11.48
C GLN A 31 24.24 -5.28 -11.58
N LEU A 32 24.43 -4.10 -10.98
CA LEU A 32 25.72 -3.41 -10.89
C LEU A 32 26.71 -3.98 -9.84
N THR A 33 26.26 -4.61 -8.75
CA THR A 33 27.18 -5.11 -7.70
C THR A 33 27.83 -6.45 -8.06
N CYS A 34 27.18 -7.28 -8.89
CA CYS A 34 27.78 -8.55 -9.36
C CYS A 34 29.03 -8.36 -10.23
N LEU A 35 29.12 -7.27 -11.00
CA LEU A 35 30.34 -6.97 -11.79
C LEU A 35 31.51 -6.58 -10.87
N TYR A 36 31.25 -5.81 -9.82
CA TYR A 36 32.26 -5.37 -8.86
C TYR A 36 32.79 -6.50 -7.98
N LEU A 37 31.94 -7.48 -7.64
CA LEU A 37 32.31 -8.61 -6.76
C LEU A 37 33.02 -9.76 -7.48
N HIS A 38 32.89 -9.88 -8.80
CA HIS A 38 33.65 -10.83 -9.60
C HIS A 38 35.14 -10.41 -9.71
N GLU A 39 35.45 -9.11 -9.72
CA GLU A 39 36.82 -8.57 -9.70
C GLU A 39 37.57 -8.85 -8.38
N VAL A 40 36.87 -9.05 -7.26
CA VAL A 40 37.45 -9.39 -5.94
C VAL A 40 37.37 -10.89 -5.59
N GLY A 41 37.03 -11.75 -6.56
CA GLY A 41 37.20 -13.20 -6.45
C GLY A 41 36.21 -13.93 -5.54
N ILE A 42 35.08 -13.31 -5.17
CA ILE A 42 34.04 -13.94 -4.35
C ILE A 42 33.01 -14.63 -5.26
N ARG A 43 32.91 -15.96 -5.18
CA ARG A 43 31.80 -16.71 -5.81
C ARG A 43 30.52 -16.50 -5.00
N CYS A 44 29.59 -15.72 -5.54
CA CYS A 44 28.21 -15.70 -5.08
C CYS A 44 27.37 -16.65 -5.95
N THR A 45 26.88 -17.76 -5.39
CA THR A 45 25.78 -18.51 -5.99
C THR A 45 24.47 -17.84 -5.59
N LEU A 46 23.73 -17.31 -6.56
CA LEU A 46 22.37 -16.80 -6.35
C LEU A 46 21.47 -17.97 -5.89
N PRO A 47 20.69 -17.84 -4.81
CA PRO A 47 19.54 -18.72 -4.65
C PRO A 47 18.56 -18.43 -5.80
N THR A 48 18.21 -19.46 -6.56
CA THR A 48 17.16 -19.38 -7.58
C THR A 48 15.85 -18.90 -6.96
N PRO A 49 15.02 -18.11 -7.67
CA PRO A 49 13.66 -17.81 -7.23
C PRO A 49 12.96 -19.12 -6.87
N ASP A 50 12.46 -19.26 -5.64
CA ASP A 50 11.78 -20.48 -5.23
C ASP A 50 10.57 -20.68 -6.15
N PRO A 51 10.47 -21.82 -6.87
CA PRO A 51 9.37 -22.12 -7.77
C PRO A 51 7.99 -21.99 -7.12
N ILE A 52 7.91 -22.08 -5.79
CA ILE A 52 6.68 -21.88 -5.02
C ILE A 52 6.17 -20.43 -5.16
N TYR A 53 7.03 -19.41 -5.17
CA TYR A 53 6.60 -18.00 -5.22
C TYR A 53 6.03 -17.61 -6.57
N GLU A 54 6.70 -17.98 -7.67
CA GLU A 54 6.18 -17.72 -9.02
C GLU A 54 4.89 -18.51 -9.27
N LYS A 55 4.79 -19.73 -8.75
CA LYS A 55 3.56 -20.53 -8.81
C LYS A 55 2.43 -19.94 -7.95
N LEU A 56 2.74 -19.29 -6.83
CA LEU A 56 1.76 -18.62 -5.98
C LEU A 56 1.26 -17.33 -6.64
N LYS A 57 2.17 -16.53 -7.19
CA LYS A 57 1.87 -15.31 -7.96
C LYS A 57 0.99 -15.61 -9.17
N GLU A 58 1.32 -16.66 -9.91
CA GLU A 58 0.52 -17.13 -11.04
C GLU A 58 -0.85 -17.66 -10.59
N LYS A 59 -0.93 -18.38 -9.48
CA LYS A 59 -2.22 -18.81 -8.90
C LYS A 59 -3.10 -17.65 -8.44
N VAL A 60 -2.53 -16.63 -7.81
CA VAL A 60 -3.26 -15.42 -7.37
C VAL A 60 -3.77 -14.65 -8.60
N ARG A 61 -2.94 -14.52 -9.64
CA ARG A 61 -3.31 -13.93 -10.93
C ARG A 61 -4.47 -14.70 -11.60
N GLN A 62 -4.47 -16.03 -11.51
CA GLN A 62 -5.45 -16.89 -12.19
C GLN A 62 -6.80 -17.02 -11.51
N MET A 63 -6.92 -16.82 -10.18
CA MET A 63 -8.15 -17.19 -9.45
C MET A 63 -9.12 -16.05 -9.14
N TRP A 64 -8.68 -14.80 -9.11
CA TRP A 64 -9.56 -13.68 -8.74
C TRP A 64 -9.22 -12.39 -9.48
N TRP A 65 -7.93 -12.11 -9.70
CA TRP A 65 -7.52 -10.90 -10.41
C TRP A 65 -7.97 -10.85 -11.88
N LYS A 66 -8.02 -12.00 -12.55
CA LYS A 66 -8.52 -12.07 -13.92
C LYS A 66 -10.02 -11.77 -14.02
N ASP A 67 -10.80 -12.25 -13.06
CA ASP A 67 -12.25 -12.03 -13.01
C ASP A 67 -12.60 -10.61 -12.53
N LEU A 68 -11.69 -10.01 -11.76
CA LEU A 68 -11.70 -8.60 -11.40
C LEU A 68 -11.66 -7.71 -12.65
N ASP A 69 -11.11 -8.18 -13.77
CA ASP A 69 -11.03 -7.48 -15.06
C ASP A 69 -10.50 -6.04 -14.90
N HIS A 70 -9.38 -5.94 -14.17
CA HIS A 70 -8.88 -4.69 -13.61
C HIS A 70 -8.75 -3.58 -14.65
N SER A 71 -8.13 -3.89 -15.80
CA SER A 71 -7.86 -2.90 -16.86
C SER A 71 -9.12 -2.30 -17.47
N ASN A 72 -10.24 -3.04 -17.49
CA ASN A 72 -11.48 -2.56 -18.09
C ASN A 72 -12.42 -1.93 -17.05
N LYS A 73 -12.52 -2.53 -15.86
CA LYS A 73 -13.44 -2.04 -14.80
C LYS A 73 -12.87 -0.85 -14.02
N TYR A 74 -11.54 -0.76 -13.90
CA TYR A 74 -10.85 0.27 -13.12
C TYR A 74 -9.71 0.90 -13.94
N PRO A 75 -10.01 1.55 -15.08
CA PRO A 75 -8.97 2.11 -15.95
C PRO A 75 -8.15 3.24 -15.29
N TYR A 76 -8.66 3.81 -14.21
CA TYR A 76 -8.00 4.84 -13.40
C TYR A 76 -7.03 4.26 -12.35
N ALA A 77 -7.18 2.98 -11.99
CA ALA A 77 -6.43 2.38 -10.90
C ALA A 77 -5.10 1.80 -11.38
N ARG A 78 -4.09 1.83 -10.50
CA ARG A 78 -2.77 1.25 -10.76
C ARG A 78 -2.83 -0.27 -10.63
N ASP A 79 -2.30 -1.00 -11.63
CA ASP A 79 -2.12 -2.46 -11.50
C ASP A 79 -0.98 -2.75 -10.52
N LYS A 80 -1.35 -3.09 -9.28
CA LYS A 80 -0.44 -3.30 -8.15
C LYS A 80 -0.52 -4.69 -7.55
N LEU A 81 -1.12 -5.67 -8.25
CA LEU A 81 -1.34 -7.01 -7.69
C LEU A 81 -0.06 -7.63 -7.10
N VAL A 82 1.06 -7.50 -7.80
CA VAL A 82 2.33 -8.11 -7.39
C VAL A 82 2.86 -7.46 -6.11
N GLU A 83 2.80 -6.14 -6.03
CA GLU A 83 3.16 -5.36 -4.86
C GLU A 83 2.23 -5.65 -3.68
N CYS A 84 0.91 -5.71 -3.90
CA CYS A 84 -0.07 -6.06 -2.87
C CYS A 84 0.20 -7.46 -2.29
N ASN A 85 0.49 -8.44 -3.14
CA ASN A 85 0.87 -9.79 -2.69
C ASN A 85 2.21 -9.79 -1.96
N PHE A 86 3.18 -8.97 -2.38
CA PHE A 86 4.45 -8.83 -1.67
C PHE A 86 4.25 -8.27 -0.25
N TRP A 87 3.38 -7.28 -0.07
CA TRP A 87 2.99 -6.78 1.25
C TRP A 87 2.33 -7.86 2.11
N ALA A 88 1.39 -8.61 1.55
CA ALA A 88 0.74 -9.75 2.23
C ALA A 88 1.73 -10.81 2.70
N MET A 89 2.74 -11.12 1.88
CA MET A 89 3.82 -12.05 2.23
C MET A 89 4.67 -11.54 3.40
N GLY A 90 4.92 -10.23 3.45
CA GLY A 90 5.62 -9.59 4.56
C GLY A 90 4.86 -9.68 5.89
N LEU A 91 3.53 -9.59 5.84
CA LEU A 91 2.64 -9.72 7.02
C LEU A 91 2.50 -11.18 7.49
N TYR A 92 2.37 -12.12 6.56
CA TYR A 92 2.09 -13.53 6.85
C TYR A 92 3.01 -14.49 6.07
N PHE A 93 4.28 -14.62 6.46
CA PHE A 93 5.29 -15.33 5.67
C PHE A 93 5.14 -16.87 5.61
N GLY A 94 4.79 -17.53 6.73
CA GLY A 94 4.85 -19.00 6.84
C GLY A 94 3.78 -19.77 6.02
N PRO A 95 4.06 -20.97 5.49
CA PRO A 95 3.15 -21.70 4.59
C PRO A 95 1.76 -21.97 5.20
N GLN A 96 1.67 -22.12 6.52
CA GLN A 96 0.43 -22.29 7.28
C GLN A 96 -0.56 -21.12 7.13
N TYR A 97 -0.10 -19.94 6.72
CA TYR A 97 -0.93 -18.74 6.57
C TYR A 97 -1.46 -18.55 5.14
N ILE A 98 -1.57 -19.61 4.34
CA ILE A 98 -2.00 -19.49 2.94
C ILE A 98 -3.38 -18.85 2.78
N CYS A 99 -4.34 -19.19 3.65
CA CYS A 99 -5.67 -18.58 3.66
C CYS A 99 -5.60 -17.09 4.04
N ALA A 100 -4.93 -16.77 5.15
CA ALA A 100 -4.75 -15.39 5.60
C ALA A 100 -4.05 -14.51 4.55
N ARG A 101 -3.01 -15.04 3.88
CA ARG A 101 -2.32 -14.35 2.78
C ARG A 101 -3.24 -14.06 1.61
N ARG A 102 -4.07 -15.03 1.22
CA ARG A 102 -5.03 -14.85 0.12
C ARG A 102 -6.03 -13.75 0.48
N MET A 103 -6.60 -13.78 1.67
CA MET A 103 -7.57 -12.78 2.14
C MET A 103 -6.95 -11.39 2.21
N ILE A 104 -5.79 -11.24 2.87
CA ILE A 104 -5.15 -9.93 3.00
C ILE A 104 -4.68 -9.37 1.64
N THR A 105 -4.26 -10.21 0.70
CA THR A 105 -3.89 -9.76 -0.65
C THR A 105 -5.10 -9.15 -1.37
N LYS A 106 -6.26 -9.81 -1.31
CA LYS A 106 -7.52 -9.28 -1.86
C LYS A 106 -7.88 -7.94 -1.21
N LEU A 107 -7.78 -7.86 0.11
CA LEU A 107 -8.06 -6.63 0.84
C LEU A 107 -7.11 -5.48 0.45
N ILE A 108 -5.80 -5.73 0.36
CA ILE A 108 -4.82 -4.71 -0.03
C ILE A 108 -5.07 -4.22 -1.46
N VAL A 109 -5.48 -5.12 -2.37
CA VAL A 109 -5.91 -4.73 -3.72
C VAL A 109 -7.12 -3.79 -3.65
N ILE A 110 -8.17 -4.16 -2.92
CA ILE A 110 -9.39 -3.36 -2.80
C ILE A 110 -9.05 -1.99 -2.21
N ILE A 111 -8.19 -1.96 -1.19
CA ILE A 111 -7.66 -0.72 -0.59
C ILE A 111 -6.97 0.13 -1.65
N THR A 112 -6.09 -0.46 -2.46
CA THR A 112 -5.30 0.28 -3.47
C THR A 112 -6.18 0.86 -4.58
N ILE A 113 -7.19 0.12 -5.05
CA ILE A 113 -8.13 0.63 -6.08
C ILE A 113 -9.03 1.72 -5.49
N THR A 114 -9.42 1.58 -4.22
CA THR A 114 -10.22 2.59 -3.50
C THR A 114 -9.41 3.86 -3.26
N ASP A 115 -8.12 3.74 -2.91
CA ASP A 115 -7.17 4.85 -2.79
C ASP A 115 -7.11 5.67 -4.09
N ASP A 116 -6.90 5.01 -5.23
CA ASP A 116 -6.90 5.68 -6.54
C ASP A 116 -8.25 6.31 -6.89
N LEU A 117 -9.37 5.73 -6.42
CA LEU A 117 -10.70 6.31 -6.60
C LEU A 117 -10.84 7.64 -5.83
N TYR A 118 -10.41 7.68 -4.56
CA TYR A 118 -10.52 8.84 -3.68
C TYR A 118 -9.55 9.98 -4.07
N ASP A 119 -8.33 9.63 -4.46
CA ASP A 119 -7.27 10.62 -4.66
C ASP A 119 -7.27 11.25 -6.05
N ALA A 120 -7.75 10.54 -7.07
CA ALA A 120 -7.47 10.92 -8.46
C ALA A 120 -8.66 10.85 -9.42
N TYR A 121 -9.76 10.20 -9.06
CA TYR A 121 -10.81 9.91 -10.03
C TYR A 121 -12.20 10.46 -9.67
N ALA A 122 -12.69 10.19 -8.46
CA ALA A 122 -14.03 10.59 -8.07
C ALA A 122 -14.08 12.05 -7.57
N THR A 123 -15.24 12.67 -7.74
CA THR A 123 -15.51 13.98 -7.12
C THR A 123 -15.87 13.80 -5.65
N TYR A 124 -15.61 14.82 -4.84
CA TYR A 124 -15.93 14.79 -3.40
C TYR A 124 -17.39 14.40 -3.12
N ASP A 125 -18.36 14.94 -3.86
CA ASP A 125 -19.79 14.67 -3.63
C ASP A 125 -20.16 13.21 -3.93
N GLU A 126 -19.51 12.60 -4.93
CA GLU A 126 -19.65 11.16 -5.22
C GLU A 126 -19.01 10.32 -4.11
N LEU A 127 -17.84 10.74 -3.60
CA LEU A 127 -17.13 10.07 -2.51
C LEU A 127 -17.92 10.06 -1.20
N VAL A 128 -18.72 11.08 -0.91
CA VAL A 128 -19.63 11.08 0.26
C VAL A 128 -20.61 9.91 0.17
N SER A 129 -21.24 9.73 -0.99
CA SER A 129 -22.22 8.64 -1.21
C SER A 129 -21.55 7.26 -1.19
N TYR A 130 -20.34 7.17 -1.77
CA TYR A 130 -19.56 5.93 -1.75
C TYR A 130 -19.10 5.55 -0.34
N THR A 131 -18.69 6.54 0.47
CA THR A 131 -18.29 6.33 1.87
C THR A 131 -19.46 5.78 2.68
N ASP A 132 -20.65 6.39 2.58
CA ASP A 132 -21.86 5.91 3.28
C ASP A 132 -22.21 4.46 2.88
N ALA A 133 -22.05 4.11 1.60
CA ALA A 133 -22.27 2.75 1.12
C ALA A 133 -21.26 1.74 1.72
N ILE A 134 -19.96 2.09 1.77
CA ILE A 134 -18.93 1.25 2.39
C ILE A 134 -19.19 1.05 3.88
N GLU A 135 -19.61 2.11 4.59
CA GLU A 135 -19.90 2.04 6.02
C GLU A 135 -21.10 1.15 6.36
N ARG A 136 -22.13 1.17 5.49
CA ARG A 136 -23.28 0.26 5.59
C ARG A 136 -22.87 -1.18 5.32
N CYS A 137 -21.92 -1.39 4.40
CA CYS A 137 -21.45 -2.70 3.97
C CYS A 137 -22.62 -3.64 3.59
N ASP A 138 -23.55 -3.14 2.77
CA ASP A 138 -24.78 -3.84 2.40
C ASP A 138 -25.13 -3.58 0.93
N ILE A 139 -25.47 -4.66 0.20
CA ILE A 139 -25.73 -4.59 -1.23
C ILE A 139 -26.87 -3.63 -1.62
N SER A 140 -27.79 -3.33 -0.71
CA SER A 140 -28.88 -2.36 -0.93
C SER A 140 -28.38 -0.94 -1.19
N ALA A 141 -27.16 -0.59 -0.77
CA ALA A 141 -26.55 0.70 -1.05
C ALA A 141 -25.95 0.81 -2.47
N MET A 142 -26.01 -0.26 -3.27
CA MET A 142 -25.51 -0.28 -4.65
C MET A 142 -26.19 0.80 -5.52
N ASP A 143 -27.48 1.06 -5.29
CA ASP A 143 -28.23 2.02 -6.09
C ASP A 143 -28.00 3.48 -5.69
N SER A 144 -27.44 3.74 -4.51
CA SER A 144 -27.10 5.08 -4.06
C SER A 144 -25.73 5.59 -4.56
N ILE A 145 -24.95 4.75 -5.25
CA ILE A 145 -23.62 5.11 -5.76
C ILE A 145 -23.58 5.19 -7.29
N MET A 146 -22.59 5.91 -7.80
CA MET A 146 -22.37 6.09 -9.24
C MET A 146 -22.10 4.77 -9.95
N MET A 147 -22.66 4.62 -11.15
CA MET A 147 -22.63 3.37 -11.91
C MET A 147 -21.20 2.83 -12.14
N TYR A 148 -20.22 3.71 -12.31
CA TYR A 148 -18.82 3.30 -12.51
C TYR A 148 -18.14 2.81 -11.22
N MET A 149 -18.64 3.16 -10.03
CA MET A 149 -18.12 2.71 -8.73
C MET A 149 -18.71 1.37 -8.29
N ARG A 150 -19.90 1.03 -8.82
CA ARG A 150 -20.62 -0.21 -8.50
C ARG A 150 -19.78 -1.48 -8.63
N PRO A 151 -18.94 -1.66 -9.66
CA PRO A 151 -18.09 -2.84 -9.75
C PRO A 151 -17.08 -2.94 -8.60
N LEU A 152 -16.54 -1.81 -8.11
CA LEU A 152 -15.62 -1.82 -6.96
C LEU A 152 -16.38 -2.14 -5.67
N TYR A 153 -17.57 -1.56 -5.50
CA TYR A 153 -18.42 -1.83 -4.35
C TYR A 153 -18.87 -3.29 -4.29
N GLN A 154 -19.23 -3.89 -5.43
CA GLN A 154 -19.58 -5.31 -5.50
C GLN A 154 -18.42 -6.18 -5.01
N VAL A 155 -17.21 -5.90 -5.49
CA VAL A 155 -16.00 -6.65 -5.10
C VAL A 155 -15.74 -6.52 -3.59
N PHE A 156 -16.00 -5.36 -3.01
CA PHE A 156 -15.90 -5.13 -1.57
C PHE A 156 -16.92 -5.96 -0.78
N ILE A 157 -18.18 -6.00 -1.21
CA ILE A 157 -19.24 -6.82 -0.58
C ILE A 157 -18.89 -8.31 -0.70
N ASP A 158 -18.56 -8.78 -1.90
CA ASP A 158 -18.20 -10.18 -2.16
C ASP A 158 -17.00 -10.62 -1.29
N TYR A 159 -16.02 -9.72 -1.07
CA TYR A 159 -14.89 -10.00 -0.20
C TYR A 159 -15.31 -10.25 1.26
N PHE A 160 -16.21 -9.43 1.79
CA PHE A 160 -16.69 -9.59 3.17
C PHE A 160 -17.56 -10.83 3.32
N ASP A 161 -18.42 -11.13 2.33
CA ASP A 161 -19.26 -12.33 2.32
C ASP A 161 -18.39 -13.60 2.25
N GLU A 162 -17.40 -13.65 1.37
CA GLU A 162 -16.44 -14.77 1.27
C GLU A 162 -15.65 -14.94 2.58
N THR A 163 -15.21 -13.83 3.17
CA THR A 163 -14.46 -13.83 4.44
C THR A 163 -15.31 -14.33 5.61
N GLU A 164 -16.57 -13.93 5.68
CA GLU A 164 -17.53 -14.39 6.68
C GLU A 164 -17.80 -15.89 6.53
N GLU A 165 -17.99 -16.39 5.30
CA GLU A 165 -18.15 -17.81 5.04
C GLU A 165 -16.90 -18.62 5.43
N GLU A 166 -15.70 -18.13 5.11
CA GLU A 166 -14.44 -18.80 5.42
C GLU A 166 -14.19 -18.85 6.94
N LEU A 167 -14.42 -17.75 7.66
CA LEU A 167 -14.17 -17.67 9.11
C LEU A 167 -15.27 -18.32 9.96
N THR A 168 -16.49 -18.45 9.43
CA THR A 168 -17.57 -19.18 10.12
C THR A 168 -17.22 -20.65 10.30
N LYS A 169 -16.54 -21.27 9.33
CA LYS A 169 -16.09 -22.68 9.39
C LYS A 169 -15.18 -22.95 10.59
N ASP A 170 -14.45 -21.93 11.02
CA ASP A 170 -13.51 -21.95 12.14
C ASP A 170 -14.10 -21.41 13.47
N GLY A 171 -15.37 -20.99 13.48
CA GLY A 171 -15.98 -20.32 14.64
C GLY A 171 -15.38 -18.94 14.95
N LYS A 172 -14.87 -18.24 13.92
CA LYS A 172 -14.08 -17.00 14.02
C LYS A 172 -14.76 -15.79 13.37
N VAL A 173 -16.07 -15.85 13.15
CA VAL A 173 -16.84 -14.82 12.45
C VAL A 173 -16.74 -13.44 13.11
N ASP A 174 -16.54 -13.37 14.43
CA ASP A 174 -16.36 -12.12 15.16
C ASP A 174 -15.19 -11.26 14.63
N TYR A 175 -14.17 -11.86 14.01
CA TYR A 175 -13.09 -11.09 13.38
C TYR A 175 -13.56 -10.26 12.18
N VAL A 176 -14.61 -10.69 11.48
CA VAL A 176 -15.20 -9.92 10.37
C VAL A 176 -15.83 -8.64 10.88
N TYR A 177 -16.49 -8.70 12.04
CA TYR A 177 -17.06 -7.52 12.69
C TYR A 177 -15.98 -6.47 12.99
N TYR A 178 -14.83 -6.89 13.56
CA TYR A 178 -13.70 -5.99 13.79
C TYR A 178 -13.11 -5.44 12.50
N ALA A 179 -13.00 -6.26 11.45
CA ALA A 179 -12.52 -5.81 10.14
C ALA A 179 -13.44 -4.73 9.51
N LYS A 180 -14.76 -4.87 9.65
CA LYS A 180 -15.73 -3.83 9.21
C LYS A 180 -15.56 -2.53 10.00
N ILE A 181 -15.31 -2.59 11.32
CA ILE A 181 -15.01 -1.39 12.12
C ILE A 181 -13.73 -0.68 11.65
N GLU A 182 -12.65 -1.41 11.42
CA GLU A 182 -11.39 -0.81 10.94
C GLU A 182 -11.54 -0.25 9.52
N THR A 183 -12.35 -0.90 8.68
CA THR A 183 -12.70 -0.41 7.35
C THR A 183 -13.42 0.94 7.42
N ASN A 184 -14.38 1.09 8.34
CA ASN A 184 -15.08 2.37 8.53
C ASN A 184 -14.12 3.48 8.97
N LYS A 185 -13.11 3.18 9.78
CA LYS A 185 -12.08 4.17 10.14
C LYS A 185 -11.25 4.58 8.93
N TRP A 186 -10.78 3.60 8.17
CA TRP A 186 -9.96 3.83 6.98
C TRP A 186 -10.69 4.66 5.91
N ILE A 187 -11.93 4.28 5.57
CA ILE A 187 -12.68 5.00 4.53
C ILE A 187 -13.07 6.43 4.93
N ARG A 188 -13.35 6.65 6.23
CA ARG A 188 -13.57 8.01 6.77
C ARG A 188 -12.32 8.86 6.67
N SER A 189 -11.15 8.28 6.92
CA SER A 189 -9.88 8.99 6.75
C SER A 189 -9.67 9.41 5.30
N TYR A 190 -9.96 8.54 4.33
CA TYR A 190 -9.88 8.88 2.91
C TYR A 190 -10.85 10.01 2.53
N LEU A 191 -12.09 9.97 3.00
CA LEU A 191 -13.04 11.07 2.78
C LEU A 191 -12.54 12.38 3.41
N LYS A 192 -11.89 12.29 4.58
CA LYS A 192 -11.31 13.46 5.26
C LYS A 192 -10.12 14.04 4.49
N GLU A 193 -9.27 13.20 3.92
CA GLU A 193 -8.18 13.61 3.04
C GLU A 193 -8.71 14.30 1.77
N ALA A 194 -9.76 13.76 1.16
CA ALA A 194 -10.44 14.39 0.02
C ALA A 194 -11.10 15.74 0.40
N GLU A 195 -11.66 15.86 1.62
CA GLU A 195 -12.20 17.13 2.13
C GLU A 195 -11.10 18.19 2.27
N TRP A 196 -9.96 17.81 2.86
CA TRP A 196 -8.82 18.71 2.99
C TRP A 196 -8.31 19.18 1.63
N LEU A 197 -8.29 18.28 0.64
CA LEU A 197 -7.87 18.63 -0.69
C LEU A 197 -8.84 19.61 -1.36
N LYS A 198 -10.15 19.38 -1.22
CA LYS A 198 -11.20 20.26 -1.72
C LYS A 198 -11.09 21.67 -1.13
N ASP A 199 -10.76 21.76 0.15
CA ASP A 199 -10.68 23.02 0.90
C ASP A 199 -9.29 23.69 0.85
N ASP A 200 -8.33 23.12 0.11
CA ASP A 200 -6.91 23.54 0.06
C ASP A 200 -6.27 23.63 1.48
N ILE A 201 -6.73 22.74 2.37
CA ILE A 201 -6.25 22.59 3.73
C ILE A 201 -5.05 21.65 3.73
N ILE A 202 -3.97 22.12 4.33
CA ILE A 202 -2.79 21.30 4.60
C ILE A 202 -2.88 20.76 6.04
N PRO A 203 -3.07 19.45 6.23
CA PRO A 203 -3.17 18.87 7.55
C PRO A 203 -1.83 18.90 8.27
N LYS A 204 -1.85 19.18 9.57
CA LYS A 204 -0.68 18.99 10.43
C LYS A 204 -0.49 17.49 10.63
N SER A 205 0.61 16.97 10.11
CA SER A 205 0.87 15.54 9.91
C SER A 205 0.35 14.65 11.06
N SER A 206 -0.76 13.95 10.82
CA SER A 206 -1.28 12.97 11.76
C SER A 206 -0.83 11.55 11.38
N SER A 207 0.24 11.13 12.04
CA SER A 207 0.59 9.76 12.46
C SER A 207 0.73 8.63 11.42
N LEU A 208 1.99 8.25 11.14
CA LEU A 208 2.63 6.94 11.39
C LEU A 208 3.83 6.77 10.44
N ILE A 209 4.85 6.01 10.85
CA ILE A 209 6.05 5.69 10.06
C ILE A 209 5.71 5.19 8.64
N ASN A 210 4.60 4.46 8.49
CA ASN A 210 4.15 3.98 7.18
C ASN A 210 3.61 5.11 6.30
N ARG A 211 2.76 6.01 6.82
CA ARG A 211 2.30 7.17 6.06
C ARG A 211 3.46 8.07 5.65
N LEU A 212 4.42 8.31 6.55
CA LEU A 212 5.62 9.08 6.21
C LEU A 212 6.48 8.39 5.14
N LYS A 213 6.62 7.06 5.18
CA LYS A 213 7.35 6.33 4.13
C LYS A 213 6.60 6.36 2.80
N ASP A 214 5.29 6.15 2.83
CA ASP A 214 4.43 6.15 1.65
C ASP A 214 4.44 7.54 1.01
N ASP A 215 4.23 8.60 1.78
CA ASP A 215 4.32 9.99 1.32
C ASP A 215 5.72 10.30 0.74
N ILE A 216 6.83 9.79 1.31
CA ILE A 216 8.18 9.99 0.75
C ILE A 216 8.34 9.27 -0.59
N ILE A 217 7.88 8.02 -0.68
CA ILE A 217 8.05 7.14 -1.86
C ILE A 217 7.10 7.58 -2.99
N GLY A 218 5.87 7.95 -2.65
CA GLY A 218 4.81 8.38 -3.55
C GLY A 218 4.95 9.82 -4.01
N HIS A 219 5.67 10.67 -3.26
CA HIS A 219 5.77 12.11 -3.49
C HIS A 219 5.90 12.54 -4.95
N GLU A 220 6.91 12.03 -5.66
CA GLU A 220 7.18 12.48 -7.04
C GLU A 220 6.08 12.07 -8.04
N HIS A 221 5.41 10.95 -7.78
CA HIS A 221 4.29 10.49 -8.60
C HIS A 221 2.99 11.21 -8.24
N GLU A 222 2.77 11.46 -6.95
CA GLU A 222 1.61 12.23 -6.44
C GLU A 222 1.64 13.68 -6.93
N GLN A 223 2.82 14.31 -7.00
CA GLN A 223 2.96 15.67 -7.53
C GLN A 223 2.80 15.77 -9.06
N GLN A 224 2.71 14.64 -9.79
CA GLN A 224 2.27 14.66 -11.19
C GLN A 224 0.74 14.83 -11.30
N ARG A 225 0.00 14.65 -10.20
CA ARG A 225 -1.42 14.93 -10.10
C ARG A 225 -1.59 16.39 -9.67
N GLU A 226 -2.56 17.09 -10.26
CA GLU A 226 -2.72 18.55 -10.13
C GLU A 226 -2.89 19.04 -8.67
N HIS A 227 -3.34 18.17 -7.76
CA HIS A 227 -3.71 18.51 -6.39
C HIS A 227 -3.24 17.42 -5.39
N GLY A 228 -1.94 17.16 -5.25
CA GLY A 228 -1.42 16.15 -4.31
C GLY A 228 -0.99 16.75 -2.96
N ALA A 229 -1.76 16.53 -1.88
CA ALA A 229 -1.36 16.94 -0.52
C ALA A 229 -0.51 15.84 0.16
N SER A 230 0.81 16.06 0.28
CA SER A 230 1.74 15.14 0.94
C SER A 230 2.38 15.78 2.19
N PHE A 231 2.95 14.96 3.10
CA PHE A 231 3.75 15.46 4.22
C PHE A 231 4.81 16.49 3.80
N ILE A 232 5.46 16.29 2.65
CA ILE A 232 6.54 17.16 2.16
C ILE A 232 6.00 18.54 1.81
N GLU A 233 4.88 18.62 1.06
CA GLU A 233 4.24 19.90 0.72
C GLU A 233 3.69 20.60 1.97
N CYS A 234 3.13 19.82 2.91
CA CYS A 234 2.65 20.33 4.18
C CYS A 234 3.78 21.00 4.98
N TYR A 235 4.92 20.31 5.10
CA TYR A 235 6.09 20.78 5.84
C TYR A 235 6.72 22.01 5.18
N MET A 236 6.84 22.02 3.85
CA MET A 236 7.38 23.14 3.10
C MET A 236 6.52 24.40 3.28
N LYS A 237 5.20 24.29 3.20
CA LYS A 237 4.28 25.44 3.36
C LYS A 237 4.27 25.97 4.80
N GLU A 238 4.22 25.08 5.81
CA GLU A 238 4.13 25.48 7.22
C GLU A 238 5.43 26.13 7.72
N TYR A 239 6.57 25.50 7.45
CA TYR A 239 7.86 25.94 7.99
C TYR A 239 8.65 26.83 7.03
N ARG A 240 8.11 27.12 5.83
CA ARG A 240 8.83 27.78 4.72
C ARG A 240 10.17 27.10 4.43
N ALA A 241 10.18 25.79 4.59
CA ALA A 241 11.35 24.95 4.43
C ALA A 241 11.54 24.59 2.95
N SER A 242 12.79 24.32 2.57
CA SER A 242 13.11 23.72 1.28
C SER A 242 12.63 22.25 1.23
N LYS A 243 12.43 21.75 0.02
CA LYS A 243 12.11 20.33 -0.22
C LYS A 243 13.13 19.38 0.42
N GLN A 244 14.42 19.74 0.42
CA GLN A 244 15.47 18.94 1.04
C GLN A 244 15.33 18.88 2.57
N GLU A 245 15.00 20.00 3.21
CA GLU A 245 14.75 20.05 4.66
C GLU A 245 13.52 19.22 5.06
N ALA A 246 12.45 19.28 4.26
CA ALA A 246 11.25 18.46 4.46
C ALA A 246 11.56 16.95 4.40
N TYR A 247 12.32 16.49 3.39
CA TYR A 247 12.74 15.09 3.32
C TYR A 247 13.68 14.67 4.46
N ALA A 248 14.58 15.56 4.88
CA ALA A 248 15.49 15.29 5.98
C ALA A 248 14.72 15.10 7.29
N GLU A 249 13.74 15.96 7.56
CA GLU A 249 12.90 15.85 8.75
C GLU A 249 11.97 14.62 8.69
N ALA A 250 11.38 14.32 7.53
CA ALA A 250 10.58 13.11 7.33
C ALA A 250 11.37 11.83 7.66
N ARG A 251 12.62 11.74 7.16
CA ARG A 251 13.55 10.63 7.46
C ARG A 251 13.95 10.59 8.93
N LYS A 252 14.12 11.75 9.58
CA LYS A 252 14.45 11.85 11.00
C LYS A 252 13.29 11.38 11.88
N MET A 253 12.06 11.78 11.57
CA MET A 253 10.83 11.30 12.23
C MET A 253 10.66 9.78 12.08
N GLN A 254 10.94 9.25 10.88
CA GLN A 254 10.90 7.81 10.59
C GLN A 254 11.88 6.98 11.44
N MET A 255 13.07 7.52 11.74
CA MET A 255 14.14 6.81 12.45
C MET A 255 13.98 6.82 13.97
N HIS A 256 13.37 7.86 14.54
CA HIS A 256 13.35 8.05 15.99
C HIS A 256 12.02 7.70 16.65
N GLY A 257 10.96 7.40 15.88
CA GLY A 257 9.63 7.08 16.41
C GLY A 257 9.04 8.18 17.31
N LYS A 258 9.63 9.38 17.30
CA LYS A 258 9.16 10.55 18.03
C LYS A 258 8.24 11.32 17.09
N ILE A 259 6.96 11.20 17.39
CA ILE A 259 5.86 12.05 16.91
C ILE A 259 5.76 13.23 17.87
#